data_AF-A0A8T4J491-F1
#
_entry.id   AF-A0A8T4J491-F1
#
_cell.length_a   1.000
_cell.length_b   1.000
_cell.length_c   1.000
_cell.angle_alpha   90.00
_cell.angle_beta   90.00
_cell.angle_gamma   90.00
#
_symmetry.space_group_name_H-M   'P 1'
#
loop_
_entity.id
_entity.type
_entity.pdbx_description
1 polymer ?
#
loop_
_entity_poly.entity_id
_entity_poly.type
_entity_poly.pdbx_seq_one_letter_code
_entity_poly.pdbx_strand_id
1 'polypeptide(L)' 'MSQAAQNLNWLITNFVDNTPGVSHTVVVSADGLLLAMSEGFPR' A
#
# COMPACT_ATOMS: atom_id res chain seq x y z
N MET A 1 -0.47 -14.19 1.85
CA MET A 1 0.17 -12.95 2.36
C MET A 1 0.29 -13.05 3.87
N SER A 2 1.37 -12.54 4.46
CA SER A 2 1.54 -12.52 5.91
C SER A 2 0.54 -11.54 6.56
N GLN A 3 0.20 -11.74 7.83
CA GLN A 3 -0.67 -10.81 8.57
C GLN A 3 -0.10 -9.39 8.61
N ALA A 4 1.24 -9.25 8.66
CA ALA A 4 1.90 -7.95 8.59
C ALA A 4 1.65 -7.22 7.26
N ALA A 5 1.67 -7.93 6.13
CA ALA A 5 1.35 -7.35 4.82
C ALA A 5 -0.14 -6.98 4.71
N GLN A 6 -1.03 -7.80 5.27
CA GLN A 6 -2.47 -7.49 5.34
C GLN A 6 -2.73 -6.22 6.17
N ASN A 7 -2.01 -6.05 7.28
CA ASN A 7 -2.06 -4.81 8.08
C ASN A 7 -1.53 -3.59 7.31
N LEU A 8 -0.63 -3.75 6.34
CA LEU A 8 -0.13 -2.60 5.59
C LEU A 8 -1.06 -2.19 4.44
N ASN A 9 -1.75 -3.13 3.79
CA ASN A 9 -2.69 -2.80 2.71
C ASN A 9 -3.84 -1.90 3.20
N TRP A 10 -4.48 -2.24 4.33
CA TRP A 10 -5.53 -1.37 4.92
C TRP A 10 -5.01 0.03 5.20
N LEU A 11 -3.81 0.15 5.79
CA LEU A 11 -3.24 1.42 6.22
C LEU A 11 -2.99 2.34 5.03
N ILE A 12 -2.34 1.82 3.98
CA ILE A 12 -1.95 2.62 2.83
C ILE A 12 -3.13 2.91 1.90
N THR A 13 -4.15 2.05 1.85
CA THR A 13 -5.43 2.37 1.20
C THR A 13 -6.12 3.54 1.92
N ASN A 14 -6.22 3.51 3.25
CA ASN A 14 -6.80 4.63 4.00
C ASN A 14 -6.01 5.93 3.81
N PHE A 15 -4.68 5.85 3.67
CA PHE A 15 -3.85 7.01 3.35
C PHE A 15 -4.23 7.62 1.98
N VAL A 16 -4.43 6.79 0.95
CA VAL A 16 -4.89 7.25 -0.37
C VAL A 16 -6.27 7.91 -0.24
N ASP A 17 -7.21 7.27 0.44
CA ASP A 17 -8.61 7.77 0.55
C ASP A 17 -8.72 9.11 1.27
N ASN A 18 -7.82 9.40 2.21
CA ASN A 18 -7.88 10.58 3.07
C ASN A 18 -6.86 11.66 2.71
N THR A 19 -6.04 11.47 1.67
CA THR A 19 -5.01 12.44 1.26
C THR A 19 -5.31 12.98 -0.14
N PRO A 20 -5.90 14.18 -0.26
CA PRO A 20 -6.19 14.79 -1.55
C PRO A 20 -4.95 14.86 -2.44
N GLY A 21 -5.09 14.40 -3.68
CA GLY A 21 -4.01 14.41 -4.68
C GLY A 21 -3.12 13.16 -4.68
N VAL A 22 -3.28 12.23 -3.73
CA VAL A 22 -2.64 10.92 -3.79
C VAL A 22 -3.57 9.95 -4.51
N SER A 23 -3.12 9.37 -5.62
CA SER A 23 -3.90 8.35 -6.33
C SER A 23 -3.57 6.93 -5.90
N HIS A 24 -2.30 6.66 -5.57
CA HIS A 24 -1.78 5.31 -5.37
C HIS A 24 -0.58 5.30 -4.42
N THR A 25 -0.41 4.22 -3.66
CA THR A 25 0.78 4.01 -2.82
C THR A 25 1.25 2.56 -2.84
N VAL A 26 2.55 2.39 -2.62
CA VAL A 26 3.20 1.08 -2.48
C VAL A 26 4.18 1.13 -1.31
N VAL A 27 4.35 -0.01 -0.65
CA VAL A 27 5.39 -0.20 0.37
C VAL A 27 6.37 -1.23 -0.14
N VAL A 28 7.65 -0.87 -0.13
CA VAL A 28 8.77 -1.72 -0.52
C VAL A 28 9.75 -1.82 0.63
N SER A 29 10.31 -3.02 0.83
CA SER A 29 11.45 -3.20 1.73
C SER A 29 12.70 -2.56 1.14
N ALA A 30 13.73 -2.38 1.98
CA ALA A 30 14.99 -1.76 1.56
C ALA A 30 15.74 -2.57 0.48
N ASP A 31 15.48 -3.87 0.36
CA ASP A 31 16.00 -4.76 -0.69
C ASP A 31 15.11 -4.79 -1.96
N GLY A 32 14.02 -4.02 -2.00
CA GLY A 32 13.19 -3.82 -3.18
C GLY A 32 12.00 -4.78 -3.32
N LEU A 33 11.74 -5.64 -2.33
CA LEU A 33 10.56 -6.50 -2.35
C LEU A 33 9.28 -5.72 -2.05
N LEU A 34 8.25 -5.95 -2.85
CA LEU A 34 6.94 -5.36 -2.65
C LEU A 34 6.25 -6.00 -1.44
N LEU A 35 5.88 -5.16 -0.47
CA LEU A 35 5.26 -5.60 0.79
C LEU A 35 3.74 -5.35 0.81
N ALA A 36 3.29 -4.26 0.21
CA ALA A 36 1.88 -3.85 0.18
C ALA A 36 1.61 -2.88 -0.98
N MET A 37 0.36 -2.85 -1.45
CA MET A 37 -0.14 -1.88 -2.43
C MET A 37 -1.53 -1.40 -2.01
N SER A 38 -1.82 -0.13 -2.24
CA SER A 38 -3.18 0.40 -2.06
C SER A 38 -4.15 -0.30 -3.02
N GLU A 39 -5.42 -0.37 -2.62
CA GLU A 39 -6.47 -0.88 -3.51
C GLU A 39 -6.56 -0.05 -4.80
N GLY A 40 -6.86 -0.71 -5.93
CA GLY A 40 -6.92 -0.07 -7.24
C GLY A 40 -5.55 0.26 -7.88
N PHE A 41 -4.43 -0.14 -7.28
CA PHE A 41 -3.12 0.00 -7.91
C PHE A 41 -3.06 -0.74 -9.27
N PRO A 42 -2.55 -0.09 -10.34
CA PRO A 42 -2.44 -0.73 -11.66
C PRO A 42 -1.60 -2.01 -11.61
N ARG A 43 -2.06 -3.04 -12.32
CA ARG A 43 -1.35 -4.34 -12.42
C ARG A 43 -0.25 -4.33 -13.46
#